data_AF-A0A8S9SW49-F1
#
_entry.id   AF-A0A8S9SW49-F1
#
_cell.length_a   1.000
_cell.length_b   1.000
_cell.length_c   1.000
_cell.angle_alpha   90.00
_cell.angle_beta   90.00
_cell.angle_gamma   90.00
#
_symmetry.space_group_name_H-M   'P 1'
#
loop_
_entity.id
_entity.type
_entity.pdbx_description
1 polymer ?
#
loop_
_entity_poly.entity_id
_entity_poly.type
_entity_poly.pdbx_seq_one_letter_code
_entity_poly.pdbx_strand_id
1 'polypeptide(L)'
;MEEEGRFEAEVAEVQTWWSSERFKLTRRPYTARDVVALRGHLKQSYASNEMARKLWRTLKSHQANGTASRTFGALDPVQVTMMAKHLDTIYVSGWQCSSTHTSTNEPGPDLADYPYDTVPNTRSNISSLLSSTMTGFPPIDSLRLFEQCFLPPCL
;
A
#
# COMPACT_ATOMS: atom_id res chain seq x y z
N MET A 1 -19.34 -5.25 -31.77
CA MET A 1 -19.35 -3.77 -31.83
C MET A 1 -19.45 -3.14 -30.44
N GLU A 2 -20.40 -3.55 -29.59
CA GLU A 2 -20.51 -3.00 -28.22
C GLU A 2 -19.32 -3.33 -27.31
N GLU A 3 -18.75 -4.53 -27.41
CA GLU A 3 -17.60 -4.95 -26.60
C GLU A 3 -16.34 -4.14 -26.90
N GLU A 4 -16.05 -3.93 -28.18
CA GLU A 4 -14.92 -3.13 -28.64
C GLU A 4 -15.07 -1.65 -28.26
N GLY A 5 -16.29 -1.11 -28.32
CA GLY A 5 -16.59 0.24 -27.83
C GLY A 5 -16.34 0.40 -26.32
N ARG A 6 -16.71 -0.60 -25.50
CA ARG A 6 -16.42 -0.60 -24.05
C ARG A 6 -14.92 -0.67 -23.78
N PHE A 7 -14.21 -1.52 -24.53
CA PHE A 7 -12.76 -1.66 -24.42
C PHE A 7 -12.04 -0.34 -24.70
N GLU A 8 -12.36 0.33 -25.82
CA GLU A 8 -11.76 1.62 -26.16
C GLU A 8 -12.11 2.71 -25.13
N ALA A 9 -13.33 2.70 -24.58
CA ALA A 9 -13.71 3.62 -23.50
C ALA A 9 -12.88 3.40 -22.23
N GLU A 10 -12.62 2.16 -21.84
CA GLU A 10 -11.75 1.85 -20.69
C GLU A 10 -10.29 2.23 -20.93
N VAL A 11 -9.80 2.04 -22.16
CA VAL A 11 -8.45 2.47 -22.54
C VAL A 11 -8.33 4.00 -22.40
N ALA A 12 -9.32 4.75 -22.87
CA ALA A 12 -9.36 6.21 -22.73
C ALA A 12 -9.44 6.65 -21.26
N GLU A 13 -10.21 5.95 -20.42
CA GLU A 13 -10.29 6.19 -18.98
C GLU A 13 -8.91 6.01 -18.31
N VAL A 14 -8.21 4.90 -18.63
CA VAL A 14 -6.88 4.61 -18.09
C VAL A 14 -5.85 5.64 -18.55
N GLN A 15 -5.88 6.06 -19.81
CA GLN A 15 -5.00 7.11 -20.32
C GLN A 15 -5.24 8.45 -19.61
N THR A 16 -6.50 8.82 -19.39
CA THR A 16 -6.87 10.03 -18.64
C THR A 16 -6.42 9.93 -17.18
N TRP A 17 -6.52 8.76 -16.57
CA TRP A 17 -6.01 8.55 -15.21
C TRP A 17 -4.48 8.66 -15.16
N TRP A 18 -3.78 8.15 -16.17
CA TRP A 18 -2.31 8.21 -16.26
C TRP A 18 -1.77 9.61 -16.52
N SER A 19 -2.55 10.51 -17.12
CA SER A 19 -2.16 11.91 -17.32
C SER A 19 -2.25 12.76 -16.05
N SER A 20 -2.79 12.22 -14.95
CA SER A 20 -2.86 12.92 -13.67
C SER A 20 -1.48 13.23 -13.07
N GLU A 21 -1.40 14.27 -12.25
CA GLU A 21 -0.18 14.69 -11.53
C GLU A 21 0.54 13.54 -10.81
N ARG A 22 -0.24 12.57 -10.32
CA ARG A 22 0.26 11.41 -9.58
C ARG A 22 1.34 10.62 -10.34
N PHE A 23 1.27 10.59 -11.66
CA PHE A 23 2.10 9.73 -12.51
C PHE A 23 3.07 10.49 -13.41
N LYS A 24 3.22 11.82 -13.25
CA LYS A 24 4.14 12.63 -14.08
C LYS A 24 5.58 12.11 -14.12
N LEU A 25 6.04 11.50 -13.03
CA LEU A 25 7.40 10.95 -12.90
C LEU A 25 7.47 9.43 -13.14
N THR A 26 6.37 8.78 -13.52
CA THR A 26 6.28 7.32 -13.68
C THR A 26 6.44 6.92 -15.14
N ARG A 27 7.58 6.32 -15.50
CA ARG A 27 7.80 5.74 -16.83
C ARG A 27 7.27 4.30 -16.88
N ARG A 28 6.42 3.99 -17.85
CA ARG A 28 5.85 2.65 -18.08
C ARG A 28 6.34 2.10 -19.42
N PRO A 29 6.92 0.90 -19.50
CA PRO A 29 7.34 0.27 -20.75
C PRO A 29 6.20 -0.51 -21.45
N TYR A 30 4.94 -0.17 -21.17
CA TYR A 30 3.74 -0.83 -21.69
C TYR A 30 2.62 0.20 -21.90
N THR A 31 1.63 -0.14 -22.72
CA THR A 31 0.54 0.77 -23.09
C THR A 31 -0.69 0.59 -22.19
N ALA A 32 -1.61 1.55 -22.21
CA ALA A 32 -2.89 1.44 -21.52
C ALA A 32 -3.73 0.27 -22.08
N ARG A 33 -3.58 -0.02 -23.37
CA ARG A 33 -4.25 -1.13 -24.06
C ARG A 33 -3.82 -2.48 -23.48
N ASP A 34 -2.51 -2.68 -23.29
CA ASP A 34 -1.96 -3.92 -22.71
C ASP A 34 -2.50 -4.17 -21.29
N VAL A 35 -2.69 -3.10 -20.51
CA VAL A 35 -3.23 -3.19 -19.16
C VAL A 35 -4.73 -3.52 -19.17
N VAL A 36 -5.53 -2.87 -20.02
CA VAL A 36 -6.97 -3.15 -20.12
C VAL A 36 -7.22 -4.54 -20.70
N ALA A 37 -6.37 -5.03 -21.61
CA ALA A 37 -6.47 -6.38 -22.16
C ALA A 37 -6.32 -7.49 -21.10
N LEU A 38 -5.58 -7.23 -20.01
CA LEU A 38 -5.43 -8.14 -18.88
C LEU A 38 -6.51 -7.97 -17.80
N ARG A 39 -7.36 -6.93 -17.90
CA ARG A 39 -8.44 -6.72 -16.93
C ARG A 39 -9.64 -7.61 -17.28
N GLY A 40 -10.21 -8.23 -16.26
CA GLY A 40 -11.52 -8.87 -16.38
C GLY A 40 -12.65 -7.83 -16.42
N HIS A 41 -13.84 -8.28 -16.81
CA HIS A 41 -15.03 -7.42 -16.92
C HIS A 41 -15.57 -6.92 -15.57
N LEU A 42 -15.25 -7.60 -14.47
CA LEU A 42 -15.71 -7.20 -13.14
C LEU A 42 -14.74 -6.19 -12.52
N LYS A 43 -15.15 -4.91 -12.48
CA LYS A 43 -14.38 -3.86 -11.82
C LYS A 43 -14.39 -4.07 -10.30
N GLN A 44 -13.21 -4.36 -9.73
CA GLN A 44 -13.01 -4.44 -8.28
C GLN A 44 -12.46 -3.12 -7.75
N SER A 45 -13.03 -2.63 -6.64
CA SER A 45 -12.51 -1.48 -5.91
C SER A 45 -11.85 -1.96 -4.62
N TYR A 46 -10.64 -1.47 -4.36
CA TYR A 46 -9.87 -1.82 -3.16
C TYR A 46 -9.79 -0.63 -2.22
N ALA A 47 -10.05 -0.85 -0.93
CA ALA A 47 -9.89 0.18 0.11
C ALA A 47 -8.45 0.72 0.19
N SER A 48 -7.46 -0.09 -0.22
CA SER A 48 -6.06 0.33 -0.32
C SER A 48 -5.84 1.51 -1.26
N ASN A 49 -6.70 1.71 -2.27
CA ASN A 49 -6.61 2.84 -3.19
C ASN A 49 -6.84 4.19 -2.47
N GLU A 50 -7.84 4.26 -1.58
CA GLU A 50 -8.09 5.46 -0.79
C GLU A 50 -6.92 5.78 0.14
N MET A 51 -6.33 4.75 0.73
CA MET A 51 -5.13 4.85 1.56
C MET A 51 -3.91 5.32 0.76
N ALA A 52 -3.74 4.83 -0.46
CA ALA A 52 -2.66 5.26 -1.37
C ALA A 52 -2.84 6.73 -1.79
N ARG A 53 -4.07 7.17 -2.09
CA ARG A 53 -4.39 8.59 -2.38
C ARG A 53 -4.10 9.47 -1.18
N LYS A 54 -4.43 9.01 0.02
CA LYS A 54 -4.12 9.69 1.28
C LYS A 54 -2.60 9.84 1.45
N LEU A 55 -1.85 8.74 1.39
CA LEU A 55 -0.39 8.72 1.48
C LEU A 55 0.26 9.69 0.49
N TRP A 56 -0.15 9.64 -0.78
CA TRP A 56 0.34 10.56 -1.80
C TRP A 56 0.19 12.04 -1.42
N ARG A 57 -0.99 12.44 -0.92
CA ARG A 57 -1.24 13.84 -0.50
C ARG A 57 -0.32 14.27 0.63
N THR A 58 -0.05 13.41 1.61
CA THR A 58 0.82 13.76 2.73
C THR A 58 2.28 13.80 2.35
N LEU A 59 2.75 12.87 1.53
CA LEU A 59 4.11 12.95 0.99
C LEU A 59 4.31 14.22 0.16
N LYS A 60 3.31 14.62 -0.63
CA LYS A 60 3.35 15.89 -1.38
C LYS A 60 3.32 17.11 -0.48
N SER A 61 2.52 17.12 0.59
CA SER A 61 2.50 18.19 1.58
C SER A 61 3.85 18.33 2.29
N HIS A 62 4.44 17.22 2.73
CA HIS A 62 5.77 17.20 3.33
C HIS A 62 6.86 17.67 2.36
N GLN A 63 6.81 17.23 1.09
CA GLN A 63 7.71 17.70 0.04
C GLN A 63 7.62 19.23 -0.15
N ALA A 64 6.41 19.79 -0.19
CA ALA A 64 6.20 21.23 -0.34
C ALA A 64 6.70 22.03 0.88
N ASN A 65 6.53 21.48 2.08
CA ASN A 65 6.91 22.13 3.33
C ASN A 65 8.37 21.87 3.75
N GLY A 66 9.13 21.07 2.99
CA GLY A 66 10.49 20.67 3.36
C GLY A 66 10.58 19.84 4.65
N THR A 67 9.49 19.18 5.03
CA THR A 67 9.41 18.34 6.23
C THR A 67 9.41 16.85 5.85
N ALA A 68 9.52 15.95 6.83
CA ALA A 68 9.48 14.52 6.60
C ALA A 68 8.45 13.84 7.51
N SER A 69 7.71 12.89 6.95
CA SER A 69 6.98 11.90 7.76
C SER A 69 7.99 10.89 8.28
N ARG A 70 7.93 10.60 9.58
CA ARG A 70 8.83 9.66 10.25
C ARG A 70 7.96 8.59 10.89
N THR A 71 8.32 7.33 10.70
CA THR A 71 7.65 6.19 11.30
C THR A 71 8.65 5.08 11.62
N PHE A 72 8.20 4.06 12.32
CA PHE A 72 8.96 2.85 12.62
C PHE A 72 8.09 1.61 12.40
N GLY A 73 8.73 0.44 12.38
CA GLY A 73 8.06 -0.81 12.08
C GLY A 73 7.07 -1.23 13.16
N ALA A 74 5.81 -1.38 12.77
CA ALA A 74 4.75 -1.85 13.65
C ALA A 74 4.72 -3.38 13.70
N LEU A 75 4.79 -3.91 14.92
CA LEU A 75 4.77 -5.35 15.20
C LEU A 75 3.34 -5.87 15.34
N ASP A 76 2.51 -5.14 16.09
CA ASP A 76 1.21 -5.62 16.49
C ASP A 76 0.13 -4.52 16.43
N PRO A 77 -1.16 -4.91 16.33
CA PRO A 77 -2.27 -3.97 16.27
C PRO A 77 -2.36 -3.04 17.49
N VAL A 78 -1.94 -3.48 18.68
CA VAL A 78 -1.97 -2.64 19.88
C VAL A 78 -0.93 -1.53 19.76
N GLN A 79 0.30 -1.85 19.33
CA GLN A 79 1.30 -0.83 19.02
C GLN A 79 0.81 0.14 17.95
N VAL A 80 0.13 -0.35 16.91
CA VAL A 80 -0.45 0.50 15.86
C VAL A 80 -1.44 1.51 16.41
N THR A 81 -2.34 1.15 17.33
CA THR A 81 -3.28 2.11 17.93
C THR A 81 -2.61 3.22 18.72
N MET A 82 -1.46 2.93 19.35
CA MET A 82 -0.67 3.94 20.06
C MET A 82 0.14 4.80 19.11
N MET A 83 0.72 4.21 18.07
CA MET A 83 1.43 4.92 17.01
C MET A 83 0.52 5.90 16.27
N ALA A 84 -0.72 5.49 15.98
CA ALA A 84 -1.66 6.28 15.20
C ALA A 84 -2.03 7.64 15.83
N LYS A 85 -1.78 7.81 17.14
CA LYS A 85 -1.96 9.07 17.87
C LYS A 85 -0.84 10.08 17.64
N HIS A 86 0.35 9.62 17.27
CA HIS A 86 1.57 10.43 17.19
C HIS A 86 2.21 10.44 15.80
N LEU A 87 1.91 9.43 14.98
CA LEU A 87 2.50 9.21 13.68
C LEU A 87 1.43 9.24 12.58
N ASP A 88 1.82 9.77 11.43
CA ASP A 88 0.96 9.93 10.27
C ASP A 88 1.07 8.77 9.27
N THR A 89 2.10 7.94 9.39
CA THR A 89 2.36 6.75 8.57
C THR A 89 2.74 5.55 9.42
N ILE A 90 2.51 4.34 8.88
CA ILE A 90 2.89 3.08 9.50
C ILE A 90 3.73 2.28 8.51
N TYR A 91 4.88 1.80 9.00
CA TYR A 91 5.76 0.92 8.26
C TYR A 91 5.57 -0.52 8.73
N VAL A 92 5.52 -1.46 7.78
CA VAL A 92 5.53 -2.90 8.05
C VAL A 92 6.88 -3.44 7.57
N SER A 93 7.67 -3.96 8.50
CA SER A 93 9.02 -4.43 8.21
C SER A 93 9.03 -5.93 7.90
N GLY A 94 9.63 -6.31 6.76
CA GLY A 94 9.85 -7.71 6.40
C GLY A 94 10.71 -8.45 7.43
N TRP A 95 11.74 -7.80 7.95
CA TRP A 95 12.58 -8.33 9.04
C TRP A 95 11.76 -8.66 10.29
N GLN A 96 10.87 -7.74 10.71
CA GLN A 96 10.00 -7.99 11.86
C GLN A 96 9.01 -9.12 11.59
N CYS A 97 8.46 -9.19 10.37
CA CYS A 97 7.57 -10.26 9.96
C CYS A 97 8.27 -11.63 9.96
N SER A 98 9.52 -11.70 9.49
CA SER A 98 10.37 -12.91 9.48
C SER A 98 10.65 -13.46 10.88
N SER A 99 10.77 -12.58 11.87
CA SER A 99 11.04 -12.99 13.26
C SER A 99 9.79 -13.27 14.11
N THR A 100 8.63 -12.68 13.77
CA THR A 100 7.46 -12.68 14.68
C THR A 100 6.13 -13.12 14.05
N HIS A 101 6.02 -13.13 12.72
CA HIS A 101 4.73 -13.29 12.04
C HIS A 101 4.77 -14.24 10.82
N THR A 102 5.78 -15.11 10.70
CA THR A 102 5.86 -16.11 9.61
C THR A 102 4.61 -16.99 9.56
N SER A 103 3.99 -17.15 8.39
CA SER A 103 2.77 -17.95 8.21
C SER A 103 2.95 -19.43 8.58
N THR A 104 4.18 -19.92 8.55
CA THR A 104 4.59 -21.28 8.97
C THR A 104 5.02 -21.38 10.44
N ASN A 105 5.02 -20.28 11.18
CA ASN A 105 5.49 -20.19 12.57
C ASN A 105 6.96 -20.66 12.77
N GLU A 106 7.77 -20.59 11.72
CA GLU A 106 9.20 -20.89 11.73
C GLU A 106 9.99 -19.57 11.68
N PRO A 107 10.52 -19.08 12.82
CA PRO A 107 11.29 -17.85 12.83
C PRO A 107 12.64 -18.05 12.15
N GLY A 108 13.03 -17.10 11.30
CA GLY A 108 14.28 -17.15 10.56
C GLY A 108 15.01 -15.80 10.53
N PRO A 109 16.30 -15.79 10.14
CA PRO A 109 16.97 -14.56 9.76
C PRO A 109 16.29 -13.95 8.51
N ASP A 110 16.40 -12.63 8.33
CA ASP A 110 15.80 -11.91 7.19
C ASP A 110 16.49 -12.25 5.85
N LEU A 111 16.14 -13.43 5.33
CA LEU A 111 16.61 -13.97 4.06
C LEU A 111 15.49 -14.00 3.01
N ALA A 112 14.31 -13.45 3.34
CA ALA A 112 13.10 -13.53 2.53
C ALA A 112 12.75 -14.98 2.10
N ASP A 113 13.11 -15.96 2.92
CA ASP A 113 12.87 -17.39 2.74
C ASP A 113 11.50 -17.84 3.28
N TYR A 114 10.80 -16.95 3.99
CA TYR A 114 9.43 -17.14 4.43
C TYR A 114 8.45 -17.10 3.24
N PRO A 115 7.29 -17.79 3.34
CA PRO A 115 6.29 -17.77 2.28
C PRO A 115 5.85 -16.34 1.93
N TYR A 116 5.70 -16.06 0.62
CA TYR A 116 5.42 -14.71 0.09
C TYR A 116 4.12 -14.07 0.64
N ASP A 117 3.21 -14.88 1.20
CA ASP A 117 1.98 -14.42 1.81
C ASP A 117 2.16 -13.78 3.20
N THR A 118 3.32 -13.98 3.84
CA THR A 118 3.60 -13.53 5.20
C THR A 118 3.37 -12.02 5.40
N VAL A 119 3.97 -11.17 4.55
CA VAL A 119 3.83 -9.71 4.66
C VAL A 119 2.42 -9.22 4.28
N PRO A 120 1.80 -9.69 3.18
CA PRO A 120 0.39 -9.41 2.88
C PRO A 120 -0.57 -9.80 4.02
N ASN A 121 -0.35 -10.95 4.66
CA ASN A 121 -1.17 -11.43 5.77
C ASN A 121 -1.00 -10.55 7.00
N THR A 122 0.22 -10.17 7.38
CA THR A 122 0.45 -9.22 8.48
C THR A 122 -0.24 -7.88 8.22
N ARG A 123 -0.15 -7.36 7.00
CA ARG A 123 -0.88 -6.14 6.60
C ARG A 123 -2.39 -6.28 6.74
N SER A 124 -2.95 -7.40 6.29
CA SER A 124 -4.38 -7.69 6.38
C SER A 124 -4.84 -7.74 7.85
N ASN A 125 -4.06 -8.42 8.71
CA ASN A 125 -4.34 -8.54 10.13
C ASN A 125 -4.32 -7.19 10.86
N ILE A 126 -3.34 -6.34 10.58
CA ILE A 126 -3.28 -4.98 11.12
C ILE A 126 -4.49 -4.17 10.65
N SER A 127 -4.81 -4.23 9.35
CA SER A 127 -5.91 -3.45 8.76
C SER A 127 -7.28 -3.90 9.25
N SER A 128 -7.51 -5.19 9.43
CA SER A 128 -8.80 -5.74 9.87
C SER A 128 -9.08 -5.40 11.33
N LEU A 129 -8.09 -5.56 12.21
CA LEU A 129 -8.24 -5.26 13.64
C LEU A 129 -8.43 -3.77 13.91
N LEU A 130 -7.78 -2.91 13.14
CA LEU A 130 -8.04 -1.48 13.16
C LEU A 130 -9.50 -1.18 12.79
N SER A 131 -10.00 -1.75 11.70
CA SER A 131 -11.40 -1.55 11.31
C SER A 131 -12.39 -2.00 12.41
N SER A 132 -12.06 -3.03 13.19
CA SER A 132 -12.91 -3.57 14.26
C SER A 132 -12.82 -2.82 15.59
N THR A 133 -11.63 -2.34 15.98
CA THR A 133 -11.41 -1.64 17.26
C THR A 133 -11.77 -0.15 17.22
N MET A 134 -11.95 0.41 16.01
CA MET A 134 -12.18 1.84 15.80
C MET A 134 -13.64 2.30 15.83
N THR A 135 -14.61 1.44 16.17
CA THR A 135 -16.03 1.83 16.23
C THR A 135 -16.40 2.76 17.41
N GLY A 136 -15.41 3.16 18.24
CA GLY A 136 -15.63 4.04 19.41
C GLY A 136 -14.58 5.15 19.64
N PHE A 137 -13.67 5.40 18.70
CA PHE A 137 -12.68 6.49 18.77
C PHE A 137 -12.85 7.41 17.56
N PRO A 138 -12.50 8.72 17.63
CA PRO A 138 -12.55 9.59 16.46
C PRO A 138 -11.84 8.90 15.29
N PRO A 139 -12.39 8.97 14.06
CA PRO A 139 -11.91 8.19 12.93
C PRO A 139 -10.40 8.43 12.81
N ILE A 140 -9.61 7.38 13.02
CA ILE A 140 -8.15 7.48 12.88
C ILE A 140 -7.85 7.67 11.42
N ASP A 141 -7.79 8.94 11.09
CA ASP A 141 -7.46 9.51 9.81
C ASP A 141 -5.95 9.39 9.52
N SER A 142 -5.23 8.43 10.11
CA SER A 142 -3.75 8.39 10.06
C SER A 142 -3.13 7.07 9.61
N LEU A 143 -3.92 6.07 9.24
CA LEU A 143 -3.31 4.83 8.75
C LEU A 143 -2.86 5.00 7.30
N ARG A 144 -1.56 4.78 7.07
CA ARG A 144 -0.92 4.81 5.75
C ARG A 144 0.16 3.76 5.77
N LEU A 145 -0.12 2.62 5.18
CA LEU A 145 0.76 1.47 5.24
C LEU A 145 1.69 1.51 4.01
N PHE A 146 2.98 1.65 4.27
CA PHE A 146 4.06 1.60 3.28
C PHE A 146 4.85 0.31 3.45
N GLU A 147 5.21 -0.31 2.32
CA GLU A 147 6.07 -1.49 2.26
C GLU A 147 7.38 -1.05 1.61
N GLN A 148 8.50 -1.31 2.27
CA GLN A 148 9.83 -1.08 1.73
C GLN A 148 10.64 -2.35 1.96
N CYS A 149 10.82 -3.12 0.89
CA CYS A 149 11.87 -4.12 0.81
C CYS A 149 13.20 -3.37 0.81
N PHE A 150 13.89 -3.35 1.95
CA PHE A 150 15.29 -2.97 2.00
C PHE A 150 16.11 -4.12 1.40
N LEU A 151 16.32 -4.10 0.09
CA LEU A 151 17.48 -4.75 -0.50
C LEU A 151 18.72 -3.89 -0.18
N PRO A 152 19.85 -4.50 0.19
CA PRO A 152 21.05 -3.77 0.58
C PRO A 152 21.55 -2.88 -0.58
N PRO A 153 22.24 -1.77 -0.29
CA PRO A 153 22.94 -1.02 -1.33
C PRO A 153 24.05 -1.92 -1.88
N CYS A 154 23.86 -2.43 -3.09
CA CYS A 154 24.96 -2.99 -3.85
C CYS A 154 25.97 -1.85 -4.10
N LEU A 155 27.15 -2.00 -3.49
CA LEU A 155 28.38 -1.28 -3.81
C LEU A 155 28.78 -1.50 -5.27
#